data_AF-A0A6V8QUU4-F1
#
_entry.id   AF-A0A6V8QUU4-F1
#
_cell.length_a   1.000
_cell.length_b   1.000
_cell.length_c   1.000
_cell.angle_alpha   90.00
_cell.angle_beta   90.00
_cell.angle_gamma   90.00
#
_symmetry.space_group_name_H-M   'P 1'
#
loop_
_entity.id
_entity.type
_entity.pdbx_description
1 polymer ?
#
loop_
_entity_poly.entity_id
_entity_poly.type
_entity_poly.pdbx_seq_one_letter_code
_entity_poly.pdbx_strand_id
1 'polypeptide(L)'
;MASPELAITKATLSATLFRADPTSLNRAAVDTFFTLLDDAIIQCSRQNVQKCKAWIVENVVPSAARCTALGKFWAVLSKNLAVENDGKRRSAKRRRLHLLYVANDVLYHEIVRQANRKLGETWAGVLPAMVGNAAAFDNCPKHKTKLKGLIDLWEEKGYFTPEVVTQLRTALANGSAEITAVNLELSESSLKLAKDAPYILPSFHGDASIPWYDLPAGTWLPHITPNSSRPMVPDQIRPIQLAAGPAEKRVVDAVKMLLKDADYIYAKESEPSDDLQTGFSELGERIILDEITGKAEVIRKDIWRTLTVRIETTTEIKIKQFLPRSIPKLISTFVQATSAFSA
;
A
#
# COMPACT_ATOMS: atom_id res chain seq x y z
N MET A 1 8.13 -4.17 -14.09
CA MET A 1 7.92 -3.39 -12.85
C MET A 1 6.44 -3.17 -12.70
N ALA A 2 5.81 -3.68 -11.63
CA ALA A 2 4.37 -3.52 -11.43
C ALA A 2 4.02 -2.02 -11.31
N SER A 3 2.94 -1.58 -11.96
CA SER A 3 2.44 -0.20 -11.82
C SER A 3 2.16 0.11 -10.34
N PRO A 4 2.47 1.33 -9.85
CA PRO A 4 2.19 1.73 -8.47
C PRO A 4 0.70 1.57 -8.12
N GLU A 5 -0.21 1.83 -9.06
CA GLU A 5 -1.66 1.63 -8.90
C GLU A 5 -2.01 0.17 -8.60
N LEU A 6 -1.32 -0.77 -9.27
CA LEU A 6 -1.55 -2.21 -9.07
C LEU A 6 -1.06 -2.65 -7.69
N ALA A 7 0.08 -2.12 -7.23
CA ALA A 7 0.60 -2.40 -5.91
C ALA A 7 -0.35 -1.88 -4.81
N ILE A 8 -0.85 -0.65 -4.96
CA ILE A 8 -1.79 -0.01 -4.01
C ILE A 8 -3.10 -0.81 -3.92
N THR A 9 -3.71 -1.14 -5.06
CA THR A 9 -4.98 -1.88 -5.08
C THR A 9 -4.82 -3.32 -4.57
N LYS A 10 -3.70 -3.98 -4.88
CA LYS A 10 -3.36 -5.29 -4.31
C LYS A 10 -3.20 -5.22 -2.80
N ALA A 11 -2.46 -4.23 -2.29
CA ALA A 11 -2.30 -4.02 -0.84
C ALA A 11 -3.62 -3.71 -0.16
N THR A 12 -4.48 -2.91 -0.80
CA THR A 12 -5.83 -2.59 -0.30
C THR A 12 -6.69 -3.86 -0.21
N LEU A 13 -6.69 -4.70 -1.25
CA LEU A 13 -7.38 -5.99 -1.22
C LEU A 13 -6.86 -6.88 -0.10
N SER A 14 -5.54 -7.05 0.01
CA SER A 14 -4.94 -7.85 1.09
C SER A 14 -5.33 -7.33 2.47
N ALA A 15 -5.31 -6.01 2.68
CA ALA A 15 -5.74 -5.40 3.93
C ALA A 15 -7.22 -5.71 4.26
N THR A 16 -8.11 -5.69 3.26
CA THR A 16 -9.52 -6.09 3.47
C THR A 16 -9.70 -7.58 3.80
N LEU A 17 -8.81 -8.44 3.29
CA LEU A 17 -8.81 -9.88 3.56
C LEU A 17 -8.26 -10.22 4.96
N PHE A 18 -7.35 -9.41 5.48
CA PHE A 18 -6.81 -9.56 6.84
C PHE A 18 -7.79 -9.09 7.92
N ARG A 19 -8.75 -8.22 7.58
CA ARG A 19 -9.80 -7.79 8.51
C ARG A 19 -10.73 -8.97 8.86
N ALA A 20 -11.17 -9.01 10.10
CA ALA A 20 -12.18 -9.96 10.59
C ALA A 20 -13.58 -9.58 10.08
N ASP A 21 -13.79 -9.66 8.76
CA ASP A 21 -15.05 -9.38 8.09
C ASP A 21 -15.18 -10.25 6.82
N PRO A 22 -15.86 -11.41 6.89
CA PRO A 22 -16.50 -12.02 8.07
C PRO A 22 -15.50 -12.70 9.02
N THR A 23 -14.41 -13.25 8.49
CA THR A 23 -13.33 -13.93 9.23
C THR A 23 -11.99 -13.47 8.70
N SER A 24 -11.01 -13.25 9.57
CA SER A 24 -9.67 -12.83 9.14
C SER A 24 -8.96 -13.97 8.44
N LEU A 25 -8.31 -13.68 7.32
CA LEU A 25 -7.47 -14.63 6.61
C LEU A 25 -6.01 -14.44 7.01
N ASN A 26 -5.24 -15.52 6.99
CA ASN A 26 -3.79 -15.44 7.18
C ASN A 26 -3.08 -15.09 5.85
N ARG A 27 -1.81 -14.73 5.95
CA ARG A 27 -0.97 -14.40 4.78
C ARG A 27 -0.93 -15.52 3.75
N ALA A 28 -0.79 -16.77 4.19
CA ALA A 28 -0.72 -17.93 3.30
C ALA A 28 -1.99 -18.11 2.45
N ALA A 29 -3.17 -17.89 3.04
CA ALA A 29 -4.45 -17.97 2.33
C ALA A 29 -4.59 -16.85 1.29
N VAL A 30 -4.14 -15.63 1.63
CA VAL A 30 -4.13 -14.49 0.71
C VAL A 30 -3.14 -14.71 -0.44
N ASP A 31 -1.95 -15.23 -0.16
CA ASP A 31 -0.97 -15.57 -1.19
C ASP A 31 -1.48 -16.69 -2.12
N THR A 32 -2.15 -17.69 -1.54
CA THR A 32 -2.80 -18.78 -2.29
C THR A 32 -3.82 -18.23 -3.29
N PHE A 33 -4.61 -17.22 -2.91
CA PHE A 33 -5.54 -16.58 -3.83
C PHE A 33 -4.84 -15.97 -5.05
N PHE A 34 -3.75 -15.24 -4.85
CA PHE A 34 -3.02 -14.65 -5.97
C PHE A 34 -2.42 -15.70 -6.90
N THR A 35 -1.94 -16.83 -6.35
CA THR A 35 -1.51 -17.98 -7.16
C THR A 35 -2.67 -18.58 -7.96
N LEU A 36 -3.83 -18.82 -7.34
CA LEU A 36 -5.02 -19.34 -8.03
C LEU A 36 -5.52 -18.40 -9.14
N LEU A 37 -5.45 -17.09 -8.91
CA LEU A 37 -5.80 -16.08 -9.89
C LEU A 37 -4.82 -16.09 -11.08
N ASP A 38 -3.51 -16.12 -10.79
CA ASP A 38 -2.48 -16.19 -11.84
C ASP A 38 -2.61 -17.48 -12.67
N ASP A 39 -2.86 -18.62 -12.02
CA ASP A 39 -3.09 -19.91 -12.70
C ASP A 39 -4.32 -19.87 -13.61
N ALA A 40 -5.41 -19.23 -13.19
CA ALA A 40 -6.62 -19.09 -14.01
C ALA A 40 -6.41 -18.13 -15.19
N ILE A 41 -5.66 -17.04 -14.98
CA ILE A 41 -5.35 -16.05 -16.02
C ILE A 41 -4.36 -16.63 -17.04
N ILE A 42 -3.31 -17.33 -16.58
CA ILE A 42 -2.33 -17.97 -17.44
C ILE A 42 -2.97 -19.16 -18.14
N GLN A 43 -3.72 -20.01 -17.43
CA GLN A 43 -4.37 -21.19 -17.96
C GLN A 43 -5.83 -21.26 -17.53
N CYS A 44 -6.71 -20.77 -18.42
CA CYS A 44 -8.15 -20.85 -18.26
C CYS A 44 -8.68 -22.29 -18.52
N SER A 45 -8.27 -23.24 -17.68
CA SER A 45 -8.84 -24.58 -17.60
C SER A 45 -10.06 -24.57 -16.67
N ARG A 46 -10.97 -25.54 -16.84
CA ARG A 46 -12.11 -25.68 -15.92
C ARG A 46 -11.65 -25.80 -14.46
N GLN A 47 -10.61 -26.58 -14.20
CA GLN A 47 -10.10 -26.78 -12.85
C GLN A 47 -9.58 -25.48 -12.20
N ASN A 48 -8.78 -24.69 -12.93
CA ASN A 48 -8.21 -23.45 -12.40
C ASN A 48 -9.31 -22.40 -12.13
N VAL A 49 -10.23 -22.24 -13.08
CA VAL A 49 -11.36 -21.30 -12.92
C VAL A 49 -12.26 -21.72 -11.75
N GLN A 50 -12.57 -23.01 -11.61
CA GLN A 50 -13.42 -23.48 -10.51
C GLN A 50 -12.75 -23.32 -9.14
N LYS A 51 -11.43 -23.59 -9.02
CA LYS A 51 -10.68 -23.36 -7.77
C LYS A 51 -10.68 -21.88 -7.39
N CYS A 52 -10.36 -21.00 -8.33
CA CYS A 52 -10.35 -19.55 -8.11
C CYS A 52 -11.76 -19.02 -7.73
N LYS A 53 -12.79 -19.44 -8.47
CA LYS A 53 -14.19 -19.11 -8.18
C LYS A 53 -14.61 -19.56 -6.78
N ALA A 54 -14.33 -20.82 -6.41
CA ALA A 54 -14.68 -21.36 -5.10
C ALA A 54 -14.05 -20.54 -3.98
N TRP A 55 -12.77 -20.19 -4.11
CA TRP A 55 -12.07 -19.35 -3.15
C TRP A 55 -12.74 -17.97 -3.01
N ILE A 56 -13.08 -17.31 -4.13
CA ILE A 56 -13.75 -16.00 -4.12
C ILE A 56 -15.12 -16.07 -3.45
N VAL A 57 -15.91 -17.10 -3.77
CA VAL A 57 -17.25 -17.29 -3.18
C VAL A 57 -17.17 -17.49 -1.68
N GLU A 58 -16.19 -18.25 -1.19
CA GLU A 58 -16.04 -18.52 0.25
C GLU A 58 -15.48 -17.31 1.02
N ASN A 59 -14.52 -16.60 0.44
CA ASN A 59 -13.69 -15.65 1.20
C ASN A 59 -13.97 -14.18 0.89
N VAL A 60 -14.55 -13.86 -0.28
CA VAL A 60 -14.76 -12.48 -0.73
C VAL A 60 -16.23 -12.11 -0.72
N VAL A 61 -17.07 -12.94 -1.36
CA VAL A 61 -18.51 -12.68 -1.54
C VAL A 61 -19.25 -12.33 -0.24
N PRO A 62 -18.96 -12.94 0.93
CA PRO A 62 -19.65 -12.60 2.16
C PRO A 62 -19.48 -11.15 2.65
N SER A 63 -18.44 -10.43 2.22
CA SER A 63 -18.18 -9.04 2.62
C SER A 63 -18.24 -8.08 1.43
N ALA A 64 -19.12 -7.09 1.51
CA ALA A 64 -19.25 -6.05 0.49
C ALA A 64 -17.96 -5.23 0.31
N ALA A 65 -17.21 -5.02 1.40
CA ALA A 65 -15.93 -4.32 1.35
C ALA A 65 -14.89 -5.12 0.54
N ARG A 66 -14.82 -6.45 0.76
CA ARG A 66 -13.95 -7.35 -0.01
C ARG A 66 -14.37 -7.42 -1.48
N CYS A 67 -15.68 -7.50 -1.77
CA CYS A 67 -16.20 -7.47 -3.14
C CYS A 67 -15.79 -6.19 -3.89
N THR A 68 -15.89 -5.04 -3.22
CA THR A 68 -15.51 -3.75 -3.77
C THR A 68 -14.01 -3.70 -4.03
N ALA A 69 -13.19 -4.08 -3.05
CA ALA A 69 -11.72 -4.09 -3.18
C ALA A 69 -11.25 -5.03 -4.30
N LEU A 70 -11.86 -6.22 -4.43
CA LEU A 70 -11.55 -7.17 -5.49
C LEU A 70 -11.89 -6.60 -6.87
N GLY A 71 -13.06 -5.98 -7.03
CA GLY A 71 -13.48 -5.34 -8.28
C GLY A 71 -12.51 -4.23 -8.71
N LYS A 72 -12.09 -3.37 -7.78
CA LYS A 72 -11.09 -2.31 -8.04
C LYS A 72 -9.74 -2.90 -8.46
N PHE A 73 -9.26 -3.90 -7.73
CA PHE A 73 -8.01 -4.60 -8.06
C PHE A 73 -8.08 -5.24 -9.45
N TRP A 74 -9.17 -5.90 -9.81
CA TRP A 74 -9.35 -6.53 -11.12
C TRP A 74 -9.41 -5.54 -12.27
N ALA A 75 -10.05 -4.39 -12.08
CA ALA A 75 -10.04 -3.33 -13.08
C ALA A 75 -8.60 -2.84 -13.36
N VAL A 76 -7.82 -2.56 -12.32
CA VAL A 76 -6.41 -2.14 -12.46
C VAL A 76 -5.53 -3.27 -13.00
N LEU A 77 -5.73 -4.51 -12.56
CA LEU A 77 -5.04 -5.68 -13.08
C LEU A 77 -5.30 -5.84 -14.59
N SER A 78 -6.56 -5.71 -15.02
CA SER A 78 -6.94 -5.84 -16.44
C SER A 78 -6.17 -4.85 -17.32
N LYS A 79 -5.98 -3.60 -16.87
CA LYS A 79 -5.17 -2.58 -17.55
C LYS A 79 -3.70 -3.03 -17.65
N ASN A 80 -3.12 -3.49 -16.54
CA ASN A 80 -1.70 -3.85 -16.45
C ASN A 80 -1.32 -5.17 -17.16
N LEU A 81 -2.27 -6.08 -17.40
CA LEU A 81 -2.02 -7.34 -18.10
C LEU A 81 -1.53 -7.18 -19.55
N ALA A 82 -1.61 -5.98 -20.15
CA ALA A 82 -1.03 -5.68 -21.47
C ALA A 82 0.44 -5.30 -21.45
N VAL A 83 0.95 -4.79 -20.32
CA VAL A 83 2.30 -4.24 -20.22
C VAL A 83 3.35 -5.34 -20.03
N GLU A 84 2.96 -6.47 -19.44
CA GLU A 84 3.84 -7.62 -19.19
C GLU A 84 3.98 -8.52 -20.42
N ASN A 85 4.81 -8.13 -21.38
CA ASN A 85 5.23 -8.95 -22.53
C ASN A 85 6.57 -9.66 -22.23
N ASP A 86 6.56 -10.60 -21.31
CA ASP A 86 7.59 -11.63 -21.24
C ASP A 86 7.12 -12.79 -22.13
N GLY A 87 7.82 -13.06 -23.24
CA GLY A 87 7.43 -14.03 -24.28
C GLY A 87 7.15 -15.47 -23.81
N LYS A 88 7.33 -15.77 -22.51
CA LYS A 88 6.96 -17.01 -21.82
C LYS A 88 5.49 -17.09 -21.38
N ARG A 89 4.78 -15.96 -21.25
CA ARG A 89 3.39 -15.92 -20.75
C ARG A 89 2.37 -15.85 -21.90
N ARG A 90 1.16 -16.40 -21.69
CA ARG A 90 0.06 -16.27 -22.69
C ARG A 90 -0.19 -14.80 -23.03
N SER A 91 -0.59 -14.54 -24.27
CA SER A 91 -0.81 -13.17 -24.75
C SER A 91 -1.76 -12.38 -23.85
N ALA A 92 -1.43 -11.10 -23.64
CA ALA A 92 -2.22 -10.14 -22.86
C ALA A 92 -3.72 -10.16 -23.19
N LYS A 93 -4.03 -10.26 -24.49
CA LYS A 93 -5.39 -10.41 -25.00
C LYS A 93 -6.14 -11.59 -24.38
N ARG A 94 -5.52 -12.78 -24.35
CA ARG A 94 -6.13 -13.97 -23.76
C ARG A 94 -6.27 -13.83 -22.26
N ARG A 95 -5.25 -13.28 -21.57
CA ARG A 95 -5.28 -13.06 -20.12
C ARG A 95 -6.43 -12.15 -19.68
N ARG A 96 -6.67 -11.04 -20.38
CA ARG A 96 -7.80 -10.13 -20.12
C ARG A 96 -9.16 -10.82 -20.31
N LEU A 97 -9.29 -11.67 -21.32
CA LEU A 97 -10.51 -12.46 -21.52
C LEU A 97 -10.69 -13.54 -20.44
N HIS A 98 -9.62 -14.21 -20.03
CA HIS A 98 -9.70 -15.22 -18.97
C HIS A 98 -10.13 -14.60 -17.63
N LEU A 99 -9.66 -13.39 -17.31
CA LEU A 99 -10.12 -12.66 -16.13
C LEU A 99 -11.64 -12.42 -16.17
N LEU A 100 -12.19 -12.04 -17.33
CA LEU A 100 -13.64 -11.89 -17.52
C LEU A 100 -14.40 -13.22 -17.41
N TYR A 101 -13.79 -14.35 -17.80
CA TYR A 101 -14.39 -15.68 -17.59
C TYR A 101 -14.46 -16.07 -16.11
N VAL A 102 -13.42 -15.76 -15.33
CA VAL A 102 -13.48 -15.95 -13.87
C VAL A 102 -14.58 -15.06 -13.27
N ALA A 103 -14.66 -13.79 -13.68
CA ALA A 103 -15.73 -12.89 -13.24
C ALA A 103 -17.12 -13.43 -13.57
N ASN A 104 -17.32 -13.93 -14.79
CA ASN A 104 -18.56 -14.55 -15.21
C ASN A 104 -18.95 -15.76 -14.34
N ASP A 105 -18.01 -16.65 -14.04
CA ASP A 105 -18.29 -17.84 -13.23
C ASP A 105 -18.70 -17.49 -11.80
N VAL A 106 -18.11 -16.44 -11.22
CA VAL A 106 -18.50 -15.93 -9.89
C VAL A 106 -19.88 -15.27 -9.97
N LEU A 107 -20.13 -14.41 -10.97
CA LEU A 107 -21.43 -13.75 -11.16
C LEU A 107 -22.55 -14.76 -11.41
N TYR A 108 -22.32 -15.78 -12.24
CA TYR A 108 -23.28 -16.86 -12.46
C TYR A 108 -23.60 -17.61 -11.17
N HIS A 109 -22.57 -17.89 -10.35
CA HIS A 109 -22.79 -18.53 -9.05
C HIS A 109 -23.69 -17.67 -8.15
N GLU A 110 -23.37 -16.39 -7.98
CA GLU A 110 -24.12 -15.52 -7.08
C GLU A 110 -25.51 -15.18 -7.60
N ILE A 111 -25.61 -14.70 -8.83
CA ILE A 111 -26.88 -14.18 -9.38
C ILE A 111 -27.84 -15.31 -9.74
N VAL A 112 -27.35 -16.37 -10.38
CA VAL A 112 -28.22 -17.44 -10.90
C VAL A 112 -28.43 -18.55 -9.88
N ARG A 113 -27.38 -18.98 -9.17
CA ARG A 113 -27.52 -20.10 -8.22
C ARG A 113 -27.93 -19.66 -6.82
N GLN A 114 -27.42 -18.52 -6.34
CA GLN A 114 -27.71 -18.02 -4.99
C GLN A 114 -28.78 -16.91 -4.97
N ALA A 115 -29.26 -16.46 -6.13
CA ALA A 115 -30.18 -15.33 -6.26
C ALA A 115 -29.69 -14.03 -5.57
N ASN A 116 -28.38 -13.89 -5.40
CA ASN A 116 -27.73 -12.77 -4.74
C ASN A 116 -27.21 -11.76 -5.77
N ARG A 117 -27.86 -10.61 -5.87
CA ARG A 117 -27.53 -9.56 -6.85
C ARG A 117 -26.49 -8.55 -6.37
N LYS A 118 -26.15 -8.55 -5.08
CA LYS A 118 -25.25 -7.55 -4.46
C LYS A 118 -23.88 -7.49 -5.12
N LEU A 119 -23.33 -8.64 -5.50
CA LEU A 119 -22.04 -8.69 -6.20
C LEU A 119 -22.13 -8.05 -7.59
N GLY A 120 -23.20 -8.33 -8.33
CA GLY A 120 -23.46 -7.74 -9.64
C GLY A 120 -23.57 -6.22 -9.56
N GLU A 121 -24.34 -5.71 -8.60
CA GLU A 121 -24.46 -4.26 -8.34
C GLU A 121 -23.11 -3.62 -7.99
N THR A 122 -22.32 -4.27 -7.12
CA THR A 122 -20.99 -3.79 -6.72
C THR A 122 -20.03 -3.75 -7.91
N TRP A 123 -20.11 -4.72 -8.81
CA TRP A 123 -19.18 -4.85 -9.95
C TRP A 123 -19.65 -4.13 -11.21
N ALA A 124 -20.92 -3.69 -11.27
CA ALA A 124 -21.48 -2.97 -12.40
C ALA A 124 -20.63 -1.75 -12.81
N GLY A 125 -20.07 -1.02 -11.83
CA GLY A 125 -19.22 0.14 -12.10
C GLY A 125 -17.82 -0.17 -12.63
N VAL A 126 -17.28 -1.38 -12.41
CA VAL A 126 -15.90 -1.73 -12.81
C VAL A 126 -15.82 -2.59 -14.07
N LEU A 127 -16.88 -3.34 -14.38
CA LEU A 127 -16.92 -4.23 -15.54
C LEU A 127 -16.76 -3.50 -16.88
N PRO A 128 -17.36 -2.31 -17.14
CA PRO A 128 -17.11 -1.55 -18.37
C PRO A 128 -15.63 -1.28 -18.61
N ALA A 129 -14.89 -0.86 -17.57
CA ALA A 129 -13.45 -0.63 -17.69
C ALA A 129 -12.68 -1.92 -18.05
N MET A 130 -13.04 -3.05 -17.44
CA MET A 130 -12.44 -4.35 -17.74
C MET A 130 -12.74 -4.80 -19.18
N VAL A 131 -13.97 -4.61 -19.66
CA VAL A 131 -14.39 -4.94 -21.03
C VAL A 131 -13.66 -4.04 -22.03
N GLY A 132 -13.57 -2.74 -21.79
CA GLY A 132 -12.84 -1.82 -22.64
C GLY A 132 -11.36 -2.17 -22.73
N ASN A 133 -10.73 -2.50 -21.60
CA ASN A 133 -9.36 -3.01 -21.58
C ASN A 133 -9.24 -4.31 -22.39
N ALA A 134 -10.19 -5.24 -22.27
CA ALA A 134 -10.18 -6.46 -23.08
C ALA A 134 -10.42 -6.18 -24.57
N ALA A 135 -11.15 -5.13 -24.93
CA ALA A 135 -11.50 -4.75 -26.29
C ALA A 135 -10.44 -3.90 -27.02
N ALA A 136 -9.46 -3.35 -26.29
CA ALA A 136 -8.39 -2.47 -26.78
C ALA A 136 -7.42 -3.08 -27.81
N PHE A 137 -7.65 -4.30 -28.27
CA PHE A 137 -6.82 -4.93 -29.30
C PHE A 137 -7.46 -4.78 -30.67
N ASP A 138 -6.75 -4.10 -31.57
CA ASP A 138 -7.19 -3.93 -32.96
C ASP A 138 -7.13 -5.24 -33.75
N ASN A 139 -7.91 -5.30 -34.83
CA ASN A 139 -7.91 -6.41 -35.80
C ASN A 139 -8.13 -7.82 -35.21
N CYS A 140 -8.87 -7.91 -34.09
CA CYS A 140 -9.16 -9.17 -33.41
C CYS A 140 -10.68 -9.51 -33.40
N PRO A 141 -11.32 -9.79 -34.55
CA PRO A 141 -12.78 -9.97 -34.64
C PRO A 141 -13.30 -11.16 -33.83
N LYS A 142 -12.57 -12.29 -33.83
CA LYS A 142 -12.91 -13.47 -33.01
C LYS A 142 -12.90 -13.17 -31.51
N HIS A 143 -12.02 -12.26 -31.07
CA HIS A 143 -11.93 -11.85 -29.66
C HIS A 143 -13.09 -10.92 -29.28
N LYS A 144 -13.35 -9.90 -30.09
CA LYS A 144 -14.51 -9.01 -29.89
C LYS A 144 -15.84 -9.78 -29.93
N THR A 145 -15.96 -10.81 -30.76
CA THR A 145 -17.13 -11.70 -30.79
C THR A 145 -17.32 -12.45 -29.47
N LYS A 146 -16.25 -12.94 -28.85
CA LYS A 146 -16.32 -13.59 -27.53
C LYS A 146 -16.74 -12.65 -26.42
N LEU A 147 -16.25 -11.40 -26.45
CA LEU A 147 -16.66 -10.36 -25.51
C LEU A 147 -18.13 -9.99 -25.71
N LYS A 148 -18.56 -9.81 -26.96
CA LYS A 148 -19.96 -9.56 -27.30
C LYS A 148 -20.87 -10.68 -26.79
N GLY A 149 -20.53 -11.93 -27.09
CA GLY A 149 -21.31 -13.08 -26.60
C GLY A 149 -21.39 -13.18 -25.08
N LEU A 150 -20.38 -12.68 -24.36
CA LEU A 150 -20.42 -12.60 -22.90
C LEU A 150 -21.41 -11.52 -22.40
N ILE A 151 -21.44 -10.36 -23.05
CA ILE A 151 -22.39 -9.29 -22.72
C ILE A 151 -23.82 -9.71 -23.06
N ASP A 152 -24.01 -10.32 -24.24
CA ASP A 152 -25.32 -10.83 -24.66
C ASP A 152 -25.83 -11.92 -23.69
N LEU A 153 -24.94 -12.79 -23.17
CA LEU A 153 -25.28 -13.75 -22.12
C LEU A 153 -25.74 -13.05 -20.82
N TRP A 154 -25.04 -12.00 -20.39
CA TRP A 154 -25.40 -11.26 -19.17
C TRP A 154 -26.72 -10.51 -19.31
N GLU A 155 -27.04 -10.01 -20.50
CA GLU A 155 -28.34 -9.42 -20.82
C GLU A 155 -29.45 -10.48 -20.83
N GLU A 156 -29.26 -11.60 -21.54
CA GLU A 156 -30.24 -12.70 -21.62
C GLU A 156 -30.58 -13.27 -20.24
N LYS A 157 -29.58 -13.41 -19.37
CA LYS A 157 -29.77 -13.90 -18.00
C LYS A 157 -30.16 -12.82 -16.99
N GLY A 158 -30.29 -11.56 -17.42
CA GLY A 158 -30.72 -10.45 -16.58
C GLY A 158 -29.78 -10.16 -15.40
N TYR A 159 -28.46 -10.27 -15.62
CA TYR A 159 -27.45 -9.99 -14.58
C TYR A 159 -27.40 -8.52 -14.22
N PHE A 160 -27.59 -7.67 -15.23
CA PHE A 160 -27.45 -6.22 -15.12
C PHE A 160 -28.66 -5.52 -15.73
N THR A 161 -28.86 -4.26 -15.34
CA THR A 161 -29.92 -3.43 -15.93
C THR A 161 -29.54 -3.03 -17.36
N PRO A 162 -30.52 -2.64 -18.21
CA PRO A 162 -30.26 -2.21 -19.57
C PRO A 162 -29.22 -1.09 -19.67
N GLU A 163 -29.17 -0.18 -18.70
CA GLU A 163 -28.22 0.94 -18.64
C GLU A 163 -26.77 0.45 -18.46
N VAL A 164 -26.55 -0.59 -17.66
CA VAL A 164 -25.21 -1.17 -17.51
C VAL A 164 -24.82 -1.97 -18.75
N VAL A 165 -25.78 -2.66 -19.38
CA VAL A 165 -25.55 -3.38 -20.64
C VAL A 165 -25.14 -2.42 -21.76
N THR A 166 -25.79 -1.25 -21.87
CA THR A 166 -25.39 -0.24 -22.86
C THR A 166 -23.98 0.28 -22.58
N GLN A 167 -23.62 0.55 -21.32
CA GLN A 167 -22.24 0.93 -20.95
C GLN A 167 -21.21 -0.14 -21.34
N LEU A 168 -21.51 -1.43 -21.13
CA LEU A 168 -20.65 -2.55 -21.52
C LEU A 168 -20.47 -2.63 -23.05
N ARG A 169 -21.55 -2.41 -23.81
CA ARG A 169 -21.51 -2.40 -25.29
C ARG A 169 -20.69 -1.22 -25.82
N THR A 170 -20.87 -0.03 -25.25
CA THR A 170 -20.06 1.16 -25.56
C THR A 170 -18.59 0.89 -25.26
N ALA A 171 -18.29 0.27 -24.10
CA ALA A 171 -16.93 -0.08 -23.74
C ALA A 171 -16.28 -1.08 -24.72
N LEU A 172 -17.05 -2.05 -25.22
CA LEU A 172 -16.59 -2.99 -26.24
C LEU A 172 -16.32 -2.31 -27.60
N ALA A 173 -17.11 -1.29 -27.96
CA ALA A 173 -16.95 -0.55 -29.21
C ALA A 173 -15.72 0.37 -29.17
N ASN A 174 -15.58 1.16 -28.11
CA ASN A 174 -14.59 2.22 -28.00
C ASN A 174 -13.21 1.70 -27.54
N GLY A 175 -13.16 0.51 -26.94
CA GLY A 175 -11.93 0.00 -26.34
C GLY A 175 -11.47 0.84 -25.15
N SER A 176 -10.17 0.80 -24.81
CA SER A 176 -9.63 1.54 -23.65
C SER A 176 -9.48 3.05 -23.89
N ALA A 177 -9.95 3.58 -25.02
CA ALA A 177 -9.72 4.98 -25.40
C ALA A 177 -10.56 5.99 -24.58
N GLU A 178 -11.66 5.56 -23.93
CA GLU A 178 -12.61 6.51 -23.31
C GLU A 178 -13.09 6.18 -21.88
N ILE A 179 -12.83 4.98 -21.33
CA ILE A 179 -13.49 4.55 -20.07
C ILE A 179 -12.67 4.91 -18.82
N THR A 180 -11.60 5.68 -18.98
CA THR A 180 -10.77 6.15 -17.86
C THR A 180 -11.48 7.16 -16.95
N ALA A 181 -12.66 7.67 -17.36
CA ALA A 181 -13.34 8.78 -16.68
C ALA A 181 -14.59 8.40 -15.86
N VAL A 182 -14.99 7.12 -15.81
CA VAL A 182 -16.20 6.73 -15.05
C VAL A 182 -15.83 5.73 -13.94
N ASN A 183 -15.54 6.31 -12.77
CA ASN A 183 -15.69 5.70 -11.43
C ASN A 183 -14.58 4.80 -10.86
N LEU A 184 -13.32 5.02 -11.25
CA LEU A 184 -12.15 4.63 -10.46
C LEU A 184 -11.21 5.82 -10.23
N GLU A 185 -11.79 6.98 -9.95
CA GLU A 185 -11.02 8.03 -9.33
C GLU A 185 -10.77 7.64 -7.86
N LEU A 186 -9.56 7.15 -7.55
CA LEU A 186 -8.86 7.79 -6.45
C LEU A 186 -8.63 9.21 -6.96
N SER A 187 -9.63 10.05 -6.80
CA SER A 187 -9.59 11.41 -7.33
C SER A 187 -8.36 12.07 -6.72
N GLU A 188 -7.67 12.91 -7.48
CA GLU A 188 -6.70 13.81 -6.87
C GLU A 188 -7.31 14.53 -5.68
N SER A 189 -8.63 14.76 -5.67
CA SER A 189 -9.35 15.28 -4.52
C SER A 189 -9.37 14.32 -3.33
N SER A 190 -9.42 12.99 -3.50
CA SER A 190 -9.30 12.00 -2.41
C SER A 190 -7.87 11.86 -1.89
N LEU A 191 -6.86 11.99 -2.77
CA LEU A 191 -5.45 12.08 -2.37
C LEU A 191 -5.14 13.42 -1.67
N LYS A 192 -5.73 14.53 -2.14
CA LYS A 192 -5.66 15.85 -1.49
C LYS A 192 -6.42 15.82 -0.16
N LEU A 193 -7.60 15.22 -0.10
CA LEU A 193 -8.36 15.03 1.14
C LEU A 193 -7.64 14.11 2.13
N ALA A 194 -6.87 13.12 1.66
CA ALA A 194 -5.98 12.31 2.51
C ALA A 194 -4.72 13.08 2.95
N LYS A 195 -4.19 14.00 2.14
CA LYS A 195 -3.12 14.94 2.52
C LYS A 195 -3.60 15.99 3.54
N ASP A 196 -4.88 16.36 3.46
CA ASP A 196 -5.55 17.36 4.30
C ASP A 196 -6.22 16.74 5.54
N ALA A 197 -6.33 15.41 5.61
CA ALA A 197 -6.83 14.71 6.79
C ALA A 197 -5.90 14.96 7.99
N PRO A 198 -6.45 15.16 9.21
CA PRO A 198 -5.63 15.32 10.39
C PRO A 198 -4.76 14.07 10.60
N TYR A 199 -3.46 14.28 10.77
CA TYR A 199 -2.51 13.21 11.10
C TYR A 199 -2.87 12.67 12.48
N ILE A 200 -3.49 11.49 12.53
CA ILE A 200 -3.88 10.83 13.78
C ILE A 200 -2.86 9.73 14.08
N LEU A 201 -2.22 9.80 15.26
CA LEU A 201 -1.34 8.76 15.75
C LEU A 201 -2.17 7.58 16.26
N PRO A 202 -1.84 6.34 15.88
CA PRO A 202 -2.40 5.15 16.51
C PRO A 202 -1.92 5.04 17.97
N SER A 203 -2.60 4.25 18.79
CA SER A 203 -2.19 4.00 20.19
C SER A 203 -0.91 3.18 20.33
N PHE A 204 -0.57 2.39 19.31
CA PHE A 204 0.61 1.54 19.30
C PHE A 204 1.31 1.57 17.93
N HIS A 205 2.63 1.47 17.96
CA HIS A 205 3.49 1.31 16.80
C HIS A 205 4.15 -0.08 16.86
N GLY A 206 3.56 -1.04 16.15
CA GLY A 206 3.90 -2.46 16.20
C GLY A 206 2.76 -3.31 16.76
N ASP A 207 2.91 -4.64 16.70
CA ASP A 207 1.95 -5.63 17.18
C ASP A 207 2.60 -6.56 18.21
N ALA A 208 1.99 -6.71 19.39
CA ALA A 208 2.56 -7.50 20.48
C ALA A 208 2.50 -9.02 20.21
N SER A 209 1.74 -9.46 19.21
CA SER A 209 1.62 -10.87 18.83
C SER A 209 2.76 -11.36 17.92
N ILE A 210 3.63 -10.45 17.46
CA ILE A 210 4.65 -10.71 16.45
C ILE A 210 6.05 -10.70 17.10
N PRO A 211 6.97 -11.61 16.71
CA PRO A 211 8.35 -11.61 17.20
C PRO A 211 9.09 -10.30 16.91
N TRP A 212 10.10 -9.98 17.73
CA TRP A 212 10.84 -8.71 17.67
C TRP A 212 11.47 -8.37 16.31
N TYR A 213 11.86 -9.39 15.54
CA TYR A 213 12.52 -9.24 14.24
C TYR A 213 11.53 -8.90 13.11
N ASP A 214 10.25 -9.15 13.31
CA ASP A 214 9.16 -8.81 12.37
C ASP A 214 8.42 -7.53 12.79
N LEU A 215 8.81 -6.91 13.92
CA LEU A 215 8.30 -5.60 14.32
C LEU A 215 8.82 -4.48 13.39
N PRO A 216 8.09 -3.36 13.26
CA PRO A 216 8.56 -2.21 12.49
C PRO A 216 9.94 -1.74 12.97
N ALA A 217 10.84 -1.40 12.05
CA ALA A 217 12.20 -0.95 12.38
C ALA A 217 12.24 0.24 13.36
N GLY A 218 11.19 1.08 13.38
CA GLY A 218 11.05 2.16 14.35
C GLY A 218 11.04 1.69 15.81
N THR A 219 10.60 0.46 16.08
CA THR A 219 10.64 -0.16 17.43
C THR A 219 12.06 -0.40 17.94
N TRP A 220 13.06 -0.41 17.05
CA TRP A 220 14.46 -0.63 17.41
C TRP A 220 15.14 0.66 17.88
N LEU A 221 14.64 1.82 17.46
CA LEU A 221 15.28 3.11 17.70
C LEU A 221 15.56 3.41 19.19
N PRO A 222 14.67 3.12 20.16
CA PRO A 222 14.95 3.33 21.57
C PRO A 222 16.09 2.48 22.13
N HIS A 223 16.43 1.37 21.46
CA HIS A 223 17.46 0.43 21.88
C HIS A 223 18.80 0.68 21.18
N ILE A 224 18.84 1.56 20.17
CA ILE A 224 20.08 1.96 19.50
C ILE A 224 20.77 3.03 20.35
N THR A 225 21.88 2.64 20.97
CA THR A 225 22.72 3.59 21.74
C THR A 225 23.80 4.16 20.82
N PRO A 226 23.87 5.50 20.63
CA PRO A 226 24.90 6.11 19.80
C PRO A 226 26.31 5.70 20.24
N ASN A 227 27.19 5.39 19.28
CA ASN A 227 28.59 5.03 19.50
C ASN A 227 28.82 3.82 20.45
N SER A 228 27.82 2.95 20.61
CA SER A 228 27.96 1.73 21.40
C SER A 228 28.09 0.52 20.49
N SER A 229 29.04 -0.36 20.79
CA SER A 229 29.15 -1.70 20.18
C SER A 229 28.31 -2.75 20.90
N ARG A 230 27.52 -2.35 21.92
CA ARG A 230 26.67 -3.28 22.67
C ARG A 230 25.59 -3.84 21.75
N PRO A 231 25.40 -5.17 21.72
CA PRO A 231 24.29 -5.75 20.98
C PRO A 231 22.96 -5.31 21.60
N MET A 232 21.95 -5.10 20.74
CA MET A 232 20.58 -4.86 21.19
C MET A 232 20.05 -6.12 21.90
N VAL A 233 19.22 -5.93 22.92
CA VAL A 233 18.59 -7.02 23.66
C VAL A 233 17.22 -7.33 23.04
N PRO A 234 17.05 -8.45 22.33
CA PRO A 234 15.82 -8.73 21.58
C PRO A 234 14.55 -8.75 22.43
N ASP A 235 14.63 -9.28 23.66
CA ASP A 235 13.49 -9.41 24.57
C ASP A 235 12.90 -8.07 25.03
N GLN A 236 13.69 -7.00 24.88
CA GLN A 236 13.30 -5.64 25.23
C GLN A 236 12.64 -4.89 24.06
N ILE A 237 12.82 -5.37 22.82
CA ILE A 237 12.22 -4.77 21.63
C ILE A 237 10.74 -5.14 21.59
N ARG A 238 9.88 -4.16 21.84
CA ARG A 238 8.42 -4.32 21.94
C ARG A 238 7.71 -3.21 21.18
N PRO A 239 6.41 -3.37 20.84
CA PRO A 239 5.61 -2.30 20.26
C PRO A 239 5.68 -1.03 21.11
N ILE A 240 5.87 0.12 20.45
CA ILE A 240 5.97 1.41 21.13
C ILE A 240 4.55 1.93 21.37
N GLN A 241 4.24 2.26 22.62
CA GLN A 241 2.99 2.95 22.96
C GLN A 241 3.09 4.43 22.54
N LEU A 242 2.12 4.89 21.78
CA LEU A 242 2.01 6.25 21.29
C LEU A 242 0.79 6.95 21.93
N ALA A 243 0.83 8.28 21.98
CA ALA A 243 -0.32 9.07 22.40
C ALA A 243 -1.37 9.06 21.27
N ALA A 244 -2.39 8.22 21.42
CA ALA A 244 -3.48 8.10 20.45
C ALA A 244 -4.21 9.45 20.30
N GLY A 245 -4.42 9.88 19.05
CA GLY A 245 -5.12 11.13 18.76
C GLY A 245 -4.37 12.02 17.77
N PRO A 246 -4.75 13.31 17.65
CA PRO A 246 -4.10 14.24 16.75
C PRO A 246 -2.60 14.36 17.04
N ALA A 247 -1.78 14.19 16.01
CA ALA A 247 -0.33 14.33 16.12
C ALA A 247 0.07 15.77 16.49
N GLU A 248 1.13 15.90 17.28
CA GLU A 248 1.70 17.22 17.59
C GLU A 248 2.17 17.90 16.29
N LYS A 249 1.90 19.20 16.16
CA LYS A 249 2.22 20.01 14.97
C LYS A 249 3.67 19.82 14.51
N ARG A 250 4.62 19.75 15.44
CA ARG A 250 6.05 19.54 15.14
C ARG A 250 6.33 18.22 14.44
N VAL A 251 5.65 17.14 14.85
CA VAL A 251 5.79 15.81 14.24
C VAL A 251 5.20 15.84 12.84
N VAL A 252 4.04 16.47 12.68
CA VAL A 252 3.39 16.66 11.37
C VAL A 252 4.31 17.44 10.42
N ASP A 253 4.90 18.53 10.89
CA ASP A 253 5.81 19.37 10.09
C ASP A 253 7.06 18.58 9.68
N ALA A 254 7.64 17.78 10.59
CA ALA A 254 8.79 16.92 10.29
C ALA A 254 8.46 15.85 9.24
N VAL A 255 7.29 15.20 9.32
CA VAL A 255 6.83 14.22 8.34
C VAL A 255 6.59 14.88 6.98
N LYS A 256 5.94 16.04 6.95
CA LYS A 256 5.72 16.81 5.71
C LYS A 256 7.04 17.21 5.05
N MET A 257 8.03 17.62 5.85
CA MET A 257 9.36 17.95 5.35
C MET A 257 10.05 16.72 4.76
N LEU A 258 10.01 15.57 5.46
CA LEU A 258 10.57 14.32 4.96
C LEU A 258 9.93 13.86 3.64
N LEU A 259 8.60 13.93 3.54
CA LEU A 259 7.88 13.57 2.31
C LEU A 259 8.23 14.52 1.17
N LYS A 260 8.38 15.82 1.45
CA LYS A 260 8.84 16.80 0.45
C LYS A 260 10.25 16.50 -0.03
N ASP A 261 11.16 16.13 0.87
CA ASP A 261 12.53 15.77 0.52
C ASP A 261 12.56 14.48 -0.32
N ALA A 262 11.75 13.48 0.01
CA ALA A 262 11.61 12.27 -0.79
C ALA A 262 11.04 12.55 -2.18
N ASP A 263 9.97 13.35 -2.28
CA ASP A 263 9.38 13.75 -3.55
C ASP A 263 10.41 14.49 -4.43
N TYR A 264 11.26 15.33 -3.83
CA TYR A 264 12.36 15.99 -4.54
C TYR A 264 13.41 14.99 -5.06
N ILE A 265 13.84 14.03 -4.24
CA ILE A 265 14.84 13.02 -4.63
C ILE A 265 14.35 12.14 -5.79
N TYR A 266 13.05 11.81 -5.82
CA TYR A 266 12.48 10.88 -6.79
C TYR A 266 11.69 11.56 -7.93
N ALA A 267 11.67 12.89 -8.00
CA ALA A 267 11.06 13.62 -9.11
C ALA A 267 11.82 13.34 -10.40
N LYS A 268 11.12 12.85 -11.43
CA LYS A 268 11.73 12.43 -12.71
C LYS A 268 12.27 13.58 -13.57
N GLU A 269 11.95 14.82 -13.21
CA GLU A 269 12.38 16.05 -13.88
C GLU A 269 12.54 17.15 -12.83
N SER A 270 13.64 17.13 -12.08
CA SER A 270 14.13 18.36 -11.46
C SER A 270 15.13 18.97 -12.44
N GLU A 271 14.65 19.88 -13.29
CA GLU A 271 15.50 20.99 -13.73
C GLU A 271 16.16 21.57 -12.47
N PRO A 272 17.50 21.74 -12.44
CA PRO A 272 18.18 22.24 -11.26
C PRO A 272 17.63 23.64 -10.99
N SER A 273 16.79 23.76 -9.95
CA SER A 273 16.54 25.06 -9.35
C SER A 273 17.89 25.68 -9.01
N ASP A 274 18.04 26.96 -9.30
CA ASP A 274 19.23 27.85 -9.28
C ASP A 274 20.21 27.73 -8.08
N ASP A 275 19.92 26.89 -7.08
CA ASP A 275 20.87 26.44 -6.06
C ASP A 275 21.72 25.28 -6.60
N LEU A 276 22.61 25.60 -7.55
CA LEU A 276 23.60 24.72 -8.20
C LEU A 276 24.60 24.02 -7.26
N GLN A 277 24.45 24.18 -5.94
CA GLN A 277 25.46 23.73 -4.97
C GLN A 277 25.04 22.53 -4.14
N THR A 278 23.83 21.98 -4.25
CA THR A 278 23.43 20.79 -3.45
C THR A 278 23.17 19.53 -4.27
N GLY A 279 24.04 18.52 -4.11
CA GLY A 279 23.87 17.17 -4.65
C GLY A 279 23.54 16.14 -3.56
N PHE A 280 23.42 14.87 -3.94
CA PHE A 280 23.27 13.75 -3.00
C PHE A 280 24.40 12.72 -3.17
N SER A 281 24.86 12.16 -2.06
CA SER A 281 25.83 11.06 -2.00
C SER A 281 25.22 9.76 -2.54
N GLU A 282 26.06 8.79 -2.90
CA GLU A 282 25.66 7.41 -3.19
C GLU A 282 24.92 6.75 -2.00
N LEU A 283 25.09 7.30 -0.79
CA LEU A 283 24.38 6.91 0.42
C LEU A 283 23.12 7.75 0.73
N GLY A 284 22.72 8.65 -0.18
CA GLY A 284 21.53 9.51 -0.04
C GLY A 284 21.69 10.73 0.85
N GLU A 285 22.91 11.03 1.32
CA GLU A 285 23.20 12.20 2.15
C GLU A 285 23.29 13.48 1.29
N ARG A 286 22.84 14.63 1.80
CA ARG A 286 22.94 15.91 1.08
C ARG A 286 24.38 16.42 1.10
N ILE A 287 24.92 16.77 -0.05
CA ILE A 287 26.30 17.23 -0.25
C ILE A 287 26.27 18.67 -0.79
N ILE A 288 27.15 19.53 -0.29
CA ILE A 288 27.51 20.79 -0.93
C ILE A 288 28.81 20.61 -1.71
N LEU A 289 28.85 21.02 -2.98
CA LEU A 289 30.08 21.08 -3.75
C LEU A 289 30.74 22.44 -3.51
N ASP A 290 31.94 22.45 -2.91
CA ASP A 290 32.71 23.66 -2.71
C ASP A 290 33.32 24.13 -4.05
N GLU A 291 32.94 25.33 -4.51
CA GLU A 291 33.33 25.89 -5.82
C GLU A 291 34.85 26.09 -5.97
N ILE A 292 35.58 26.25 -4.85
CA ILE A 292 37.01 26.57 -4.88
C ILE A 292 37.86 25.29 -4.88
N THR A 293 37.43 24.25 -4.16
CA THR A 293 38.22 23.01 -4.02
C THR A 293 37.69 21.84 -4.85
N GLY A 294 36.48 21.94 -5.41
CA GLY A 294 35.80 20.85 -6.12
C GLY A 294 35.48 19.66 -5.22
N LYS A 295 35.58 19.82 -3.89
CA LYS A 295 35.32 18.76 -2.92
C LYS A 295 33.86 18.80 -2.47
N ALA A 296 33.28 17.61 -2.41
CA ALA A 296 31.96 17.35 -1.87
C ALA A 296 31.99 17.32 -0.33
N GLU A 297 31.38 18.32 0.32
CA GLU A 297 31.17 18.33 1.77
C GLU A 297 29.76 17.85 2.11
N VAL A 298 29.64 16.84 2.98
CA VAL A 298 28.33 16.36 3.44
C VAL A 298 27.73 17.40 4.40
N ILE A 299 26.52 17.88 4.10
CA ILE A 299 25.72 18.67 5.05
C ILE A 299 25.26 17.73 6.16
N ARG A 300 26.08 17.56 7.18
CA ARG A 300 25.61 17.05 8.47
C ARG A 300 24.81 18.17 9.14
N LYS A 301 23.54 18.31 8.79
CA LYS A 301 22.61 18.94 9.72
C LYS A 301 22.65 18.06 10.97
N ASP A 302 23.12 18.63 12.07
CA ASP A 302 23.23 18.05 13.41
C ASP A 302 21.85 17.71 14.01
N ILE A 303 21.03 16.96 13.28
CA ILE A 303 19.77 16.37 13.75
C ILE A 303 20.06 15.47 14.95
N TRP A 304 21.22 14.79 14.95
CA TRP A 304 21.67 13.95 16.05
C TRP A 304 22.09 14.74 17.30
N ARG A 305 22.80 15.88 17.21
CA ARG A 305 23.10 16.68 18.42
C ARG A 305 21.83 17.25 19.06
N THR A 306 20.84 17.60 18.23
CA THR A 306 19.55 18.11 18.72
C THR A 306 18.73 17.00 19.39
N LEU A 307 18.90 15.74 18.97
CA LEU A 307 18.33 14.57 19.63
C LEU A 307 19.07 14.23 20.93
N THR A 308 20.41 14.30 20.95
CA THR A 308 21.24 13.98 22.13
C THR A 308 20.98 14.95 23.29
N VAL A 309 20.94 16.27 23.03
CA VAL A 309 20.62 17.27 24.06
C VAL A 309 19.18 17.11 24.58
N ARG A 310 18.28 16.56 23.76
CA ARG A 310 16.86 16.40 24.11
C ARG A 310 16.57 15.11 24.85
N ILE A 311 17.36 14.05 24.65
CA ILE A 311 17.21 12.81 25.43
C ILE A 311 17.64 13.06 26.89
N GLU A 312 18.78 13.72 27.12
CA GLU A 312 19.28 14.01 28.48
C GLU A 312 18.31 14.88 29.30
N THR A 313 17.79 15.95 28.70
CA THR A 313 16.84 16.88 29.37
C THR A 313 15.48 16.23 29.65
N THR A 314 14.99 15.34 28.79
CA THR A 314 13.70 14.67 28.99
C THR A 314 13.79 13.52 30.01
N THR A 315 14.96 12.86 30.11
CA THR A 315 15.21 11.84 31.15
C THR A 315 15.37 12.45 32.55
N GLU A 316 16.03 13.60 32.70
CA GLU A 316 16.15 14.27 34.01
C GLU A 316 14.81 14.79 34.55
N ILE A 317 13.92 15.27 33.68
CA ILE A 317 12.61 15.80 34.09
C ILE A 317 11.66 14.67 34.52
N LYS A 318 11.71 13.50 33.88
CA LYS A 318 10.87 12.34 34.26
C LYS A 318 11.36 11.63 35.52
N ILE A 319 12.67 11.61 35.80
CA ILE A 319 13.20 10.99 37.03
C ILE A 319 12.88 11.82 38.29
N LYS A 320 12.81 13.16 38.18
CA LYS A 320 12.40 14.03 39.30
C LYS A 320 10.89 13.99 39.62
N GLN A 321 10.05 13.55 38.67
CA GLN A 321 8.59 13.47 38.88
C GLN A 321 8.12 12.12 39.47
N PHE A 322 8.97 11.09 39.53
CA PHE A 322 8.59 9.74 39.95
C PHE A 322 9.25 9.24 41.25
N LEU A 323 10.00 10.08 41.97
CA LEU A 323 10.54 9.72 43.30
C LEU A 323 9.65 10.29 44.41
N PRO A 324 9.16 9.47 45.35
CA PRO A 324 8.50 9.98 46.54
C PRO A 324 9.48 10.80 47.38
N ARG A 325 9.00 11.94 47.91
CA ARG A 325 9.73 12.84 48.80
C ARG A 325 10.08 12.12 50.12
N SER A 326 11.14 11.34 50.15
CA SER A 326 11.89 10.98 51.35
C SER A 326 13.17 10.26 50.95
N ILE A 327 14.29 10.72 51.52
CA ILE A 327 15.66 10.16 51.65
C ILE A 327 16.71 11.19 51.17
N PRO A 328 17.00 12.22 51.97
CA PRO A 328 18.12 13.12 51.72
C PRO A 328 19.40 12.56 52.36
N LYS A 329 19.96 11.45 51.84
CA LYS A 329 21.30 10.97 52.27
C LYS A 329 22.20 10.35 51.19
N LEU A 330 21.76 10.20 49.94
CA LEU A 330 22.59 9.59 48.87
C LEU A 330 23.17 10.57 47.84
N ILE A 331 22.78 11.85 47.88
CA ILE A 331 23.30 12.86 46.92
C ILE A 331 24.65 13.44 47.38
N SER A 332 24.97 13.38 48.69
CA SER A 332 26.23 13.90 49.22
C SER A 332 27.45 13.07 48.79
N THR A 333 27.28 11.80 48.46
CA THR A 333 28.40 10.90 48.13
C THR A 333 28.77 10.92 46.65
N PHE A 334 27.87 11.36 45.77
CA PHE A 334 28.11 11.37 44.32
C PHE A 334 28.81 12.65 43.83
N VAL A 335 28.68 13.76 44.56
CA VAL A 335 29.35 15.04 44.20
C VAL A 335 30.84 15.05 44.58
N GLN A 336 31.28 14.19 45.51
CA GLN A 336 32.69 14.06 45.86
C GLN A 336 33.50 13.15 44.91
N ALA A 337 32.83 12.35 44.06
CA ALA A 337 33.52 11.44 43.14
C ALA A 337 33.89 12.07 41.79
N THR A 338 33.28 13.20 41.42
CA THR A 338 33.53 13.88 40.15
C THR A 338 34.62 14.96 40.20
N SER A 339 35.12 15.33 41.38
CA SER A 339 36.27 16.25 41.52
C SER A 339 37.64 15.55 41.48
N ALA A 340 37.69 14.23 41.25
CA ALA A 340 38.93 13.44 41.20
C ALA A 340 39.38 13.02 39.79
N PHE A 341 38.66 13.42 38.72
CA PHE A 341 38.98 13.04 37.34
C PHE A 341 39.40 14.22 36.43
N SER A 342 39.89 15.29 37.04
CA SER A 342 40.58 16.38 36.34
C SER A 342 41.93 16.66 37.01
N ALA A 343 42.89 15.77 36.77
CA ALA A 343 44.32 16.02 36.86
C ALA A 343 45.04 15.17 35.81
#